data_AF-A0A6L6X8Q1-F1
#
_entry.id   AF-A0A6L6X8Q1-F1
#
_cell.length_a   1.000
_cell.length_b   1.000
_cell.length_c   1.000
_cell.angle_alpha   90.00
_cell.angle_beta   90.00
_cell.angle_gamma   90.00
#
_symmetry.space_group_name_H-M   'P 1'
#
loop_
_entity.id
_entity.type
_entity.pdbx_description
1 polymer ?
#
loop_
_entity_poly.entity_id
_entity_poly.type
_entity_poly.pdbx_seq_one_letter_code
_entity_poly.pdbx_strand_id
1 'polypeptide(L)'
;MPDPTPDLASFATALADELPGTWLSEHTQHQRHTGQSARAEDLWDMNLLAHALAEHTLDQDAVLTREDGMRLYVIARPRRGEEFLIGALAPAGIAPEAFRGVREPDGIAVEDDPFTAAEEVVVDLLPRYDKALAQVRHHADRIAAAQPPDLVVITLSGRDFHVTKPERADAARILIDNGCTYDQTRNVFVLPGEDTARQAQAIQNAAAQLDRLGIGVSIRPAPARPALDTTPPPPPSPITATARAR
;
A
#
# COMPACT_ATOMS: atom_id res chain seq x y z
N MET A 1 -7.10 50.91 -0.53
CA MET A 1 -7.16 50.14 -1.79
C MET A 1 -6.63 48.76 -1.44
N PRO A 2 -7.38 47.66 -1.62
CA PRO A 2 -6.76 46.34 -1.52
C PRO A 2 -5.78 46.21 -2.70
N ASP A 3 -4.56 45.78 -2.42
CA ASP A 3 -3.56 45.49 -3.46
C ASP A 3 -4.13 44.46 -4.45
N PRO A 4 -3.83 44.60 -5.75
CA PRO A 4 -4.22 43.59 -6.72
C PRO A 4 -3.56 42.27 -6.32
N THR A 5 -4.37 41.27 -5.98
CA THR A 5 -3.88 39.90 -5.81
C THR A 5 -3.15 39.48 -7.09
N PRO A 6 -1.95 38.89 -6.98
CA PRO A 6 -1.15 38.50 -8.12
C PRO A 6 -1.88 37.37 -8.84
N ASP A 7 -1.80 37.39 -10.18
CA ASP A 7 -2.58 36.47 -11.01
C ASP A 7 -1.97 35.07 -10.99
N LEU A 8 -2.48 34.24 -10.07
CA LEU A 8 -2.05 32.85 -9.88
C LEU A 8 -2.09 32.03 -11.17
N ALA A 9 -3.07 32.26 -12.06
CA ALA A 9 -3.19 31.48 -13.29
C ALA A 9 -2.03 31.80 -14.25
N SER A 10 -1.71 33.08 -14.42
CA SER A 10 -0.58 33.53 -15.22
C SER A 10 0.76 33.10 -14.62
N PHE A 11 0.94 33.28 -13.32
CA PHE A 11 2.14 32.84 -12.60
C PHE A 11 2.38 31.33 -12.77
N ALA A 12 1.37 30.51 -12.50
CA ALA A 12 1.49 29.05 -12.57
C ALA A 12 1.77 28.56 -14.00
N THR A 13 1.18 29.21 -15.02
CA THR A 13 1.45 28.88 -16.43
C THR A 13 2.89 29.22 -16.80
N ALA A 14 3.36 30.42 -16.47
CA ALA A 14 4.75 30.82 -16.73
C ALA A 14 5.75 29.94 -15.97
N LEU A 15 5.46 29.61 -14.71
CA LEU A 15 6.29 28.71 -13.92
C LEU A 15 6.38 27.31 -14.58
N ALA A 16 5.27 26.78 -15.09
CA ALA A 16 5.27 25.49 -15.79
C ALA A 16 6.16 25.50 -17.03
N ASP A 17 6.16 26.61 -17.79
CA ASP A 17 6.99 26.76 -18.99
C ASP A 17 8.49 26.88 -18.68
N GLU A 18 8.85 27.44 -17.52
CA GLU A 18 10.25 27.63 -17.10
C GLU A 18 10.85 26.40 -16.37
N LEU A 19 10.01 25.55 -15.78
CA LEU A 19 10.48 24.36 -15.08
C LEU A 19 11.07 23.31 -16.05
N PRO A 20 12.11 22.57 -15.64
CA PRO A 20 12.72 21.55 -16.48
C PRO A 20 11.77 20.37 -16.73
N GLY A 21 11.69 19.96 -17.99
CA GLY A 21 10.77 18.92 -18.47
C GLY A 21 9.48 19.52 -19.03
N THR A 22 8.46 18.68 -19.20
CA THR A 22 7.14 19.12 -19.67
C THR A 22 6.18 19.17 -18.50
N TRP A 23 5.75 20.37 -18.12
CA TRP A 23 4.77 20.60 -17.06
C TRP A 23 3.46 21.14 -17.63
N LEU A 24 2.35 20.63 -17.12
CA LEU A 24 1.00 21.11 -17.43
C LEU A 24 0.46 21.86 -16.21
N SER A 25 -0.03 23.07 -16.44
CA SER A 25 -0.66 23.90 -15.41
C SER A 25 -2.18 23.74 -15.44
N GLU A 26 -2.76 23.38 -14.30
CA GLU A 26 -4.20 23.34 -14.07
C GLU A 26 -4.58 24.33 -12.97
N HIS A 27 -5.10 25.49 -13.36
CA HIS A 27 -5.65 26.49 -12.44
C HIS A 27 -7.12 26.19 -12.11
N THR A 28 -7.54 26.50 -10.89
CA THR A 28 -8.94 26.33 -10.46
C THR A 28 -9.36 27.48 -9.56
N GLN A 29 -10.54 28.05 -9.87
CA GLN A 29 -11.24 28.99 -8.98
C GLN A 29 -12.28 28.25 -8.14
N HIS A 30 -12.21 28.42 -6.83
CA HIS A 30 -13.12 27.80 -5.87
C HIS A 30 -14.35 28.68 -5.66
N GLN A 31 -15.43 28.40 -6.39
CA GLN A 31 -16.69 29.15 -6.22
C GLN A 31 -17.41 28.82 -4.90
N ARG A 32 -17.13 27.65 -4.30
CA ARG A 32 -17.57 27.21 -2.95
C ARG A 32 -16.58 26.16 -2.41
N HIS A 33 -16.40 26.13 -1.08
CA HIS A 33 -15.49 25.32 -0.24
C HIS A 33 -15.29 23.81 -0.57
N THR A 34 -15.91 23.23 -1.59
CA THR A 34 -15.93 21.78 -1.85
C THR A 34 -14.74 21.25 -2.65
N GLY A 35 -13.98 22.11 -3.36
CA GLY A 35 -12.85 21.69 -4.21
C GLY A 35 -11.50 21.66 -3.51
N GLN A 36 -11.28 22.57 -2.56
CA GLN A 36 -10.01 22.77 -1.84
C GLN A 36 -9.59 21.52 -1.03
N SER A 37 -10.54 20.77 -0.47
CA SER A 37 -10.26 19.64 0.42
C SER A 37 -9.58 18.47 -0.29
N ALA A 38 -10.00 18.12 -1.51
CA ALA A 38 -9.47 16.93 -2.19
C ALA A 38 -8.01 17.08 -2.64
N ARG A 39 -7.59 18.30 -3.03
CA ARG A 39 -6.18 18.57 -3.42
C ARG A 39 -5.28 18.81 -2.21
N ALA A 40 -5.83 19.39 -1.15
CA ALA A 40 -5.13 19.55 0.12
C ALA A 40 -4.84 18.20 0.82
N GLU A 41 -5.69 17.19 0.64
CA GLU A 41 -5.46 15.83 1.16
C GLU A 41 -4.22 15.16 0.56
N ASP A 42 -3.88 15.48 -0.69
CA ASP A 42 -2.69 14.99 -1.38
C ASP A 42 -1.44 15.82 -1.05
N LEU A 43 -1.55 16.90 -0.26
CA LEU A 43 -0.41 17.78 -0.01
C LEU A 43 0.67 17.06 0.80
N TRP A 44 1.87 17.00 0.23
CA TRP A 44 3.05 16.40 0.85
C TRP A 44 3.94 17.48 1.47
N ASP A 45 3.34 18.28 2.33
CA ASP A 45 3.96 19.33 3.13
C ASP A 45 3.16 19.48 4.43
N MET A 46 3.80 19.29 5.58
CA MET A 46 3.20 19.54 6.90
C MET A 46 3.64 20.89 7.50
N ASN A 47 4.22 21.78 6.69
CA ASN A 47 4.76 23.05 7.15
C ASN A 47 4.01 24.25 6.55
N LEU A 48 4.56 24.90 5.52
CA LEU A 48 4.09 26.21 5.06
C LEU A 48 2.70 26.15 4.41
N LEU A 49 2.49 25.19 3.51
CA LEU A 49 1.24 25.07 2.78
C LEU A 49 0.16 24.43 3.66
N ALA A 50 0.50 23.41 4.45
CA ALA A 50 -0.47 22.83 5.39
C ALA A 50 -0.97 23.87 6.40
N HIS A 51 -0.08 24.70 6.93
CA HIS A 51 -0.46 25.78 7.84
C HIS A 51 -1.35 26.82 7.13
N ALA A 52 -0.97 27.26 5.92
CA ALA A 52 -1.77 28.21 5.14
C ALA A 52 -3.19 27.68 4.84
N LEU A 53 -3.30 26.41 4.47
CA LEU A 53 -4.59 25.75 4.18
C LEU A 53 -5.45 25.54 5.44
N ALA A 54 -4.83 25.37 6.61
CA ALA A 54 -5.53 25.24 7.87
C ALA A 54 -6.09 26.58 8.37
N GLU A 55 -5.38 27.68 8.13
CA GLU A 55 -5.78 29.00 8.62
C GLU A 55 -6.63 29.81 7.63
N HIS A 56 -6.58 29.48 6.34
CA HIS A 56 -7.14 30.32 5.29
C HIS A 56 -7.93 29.51 4.25
N THR A 57 -9.12 30.00 3.95
CA THR A 57 -9.87 29.59 2.75
C THR A 57 -9.16 30.17 1.53
N LEU A 58 -8.90 29.33 0.53
CA LEU A 58 -8.30 29.77 -0.72
C LEU A 58 -9.38 29.95 -1.78
N ASP A 59 -9.35 31.10 -2.47
CA ASP A 59 -10.26 31.38 -3.58
C ASP A 59 -9.82 30.68 -4.88
N GLN A 60 -8.54 30.32 -4.96
CA GLN A 60 -7.94 29.69 -6.13
C GLN A 60 -6.70 28.89 -5.76
N ASP A 61 -6.42 27.87 -6.56
CA ASP A 61 -5.18 27.11 -6.54
C ASP A 61 -4.73 26.75 -7.96
N ALA A 62 -3.49 26.28 -8.09
CA ALA A 62 -3.02 25.65 -9.31
C ALA A 62 -2.23 24.37 -8.99
N VAL A 63 -2.36 23.37 -9.87
CA VAL A 63 -1.56 22.15 -9.84
C VAL A 63 -0.70 22.11 -11.09
N LEU A 64 0.61 21.95 -10.91
CA LEU A 64 1.53 21.68 -12.00
C LEU A 64 1.81 20.18 -12.05
N THR A 65 1.57 19.54 -13.18
CA THR A 65 1.80 18.10 -13.37
C THR A 65 2.86 17.87 -14.43
N ARG A 66 3.97 17.23 -14.05
CA ARG A 66 5.00 16.79 -15.00
C ARG A 66 4.55 15.51 -15.71
N GLU A 67 5.09 15.27 -16.89
CA GLU A 67 4.81 14.08 -17.71
C GLU A 67 4.98 12.72 -16.99
N ASP A 68 5.85 12.64 -15.97
CA ASP A 68 6.08 11.43 -15.18
C ASP A 68 5.15 11.28 -13.97
N GLY A 69 4.17 12.19 -13.84
CA GLY A 69 3.18 12.21 -12.77
C GLY A 69 3.65 12.94 -11.50
N MET A 70 4.83 13.57 -11.50
CA MET A 70 5.23 14.47 -10.42
C MET A 70 4.28 15.68 -10.38
N ARG A 71 3.85 16.09 -9.19
CA ARG A 71 2.87 17.15 -9.02
C ARG A 71 3.32 18.21 -8.03
N LEU A 72 3.22 19.48 -8.41
CA LEU A 72 3.41 20.63 -7.52
C LEU A 72 2.08 21.34 -7.31
N TYR A 73 1.90 21.90 -6.13
CA TYR A 73 0.72 22.67 -5.74
C TYR A 73 1.13 24.11 -5.47
N VAL A 74 0.44 25.05 -6.10
CA VAL A 74 0.76 26.47 -6.08
C VAL A 74 -0.44 27.25 -5.58
N ILE A 75 -0.21 28.11 -4.58
CA ILE A 75 -1.23 29.00 -4.01
C ILE A 75 -0.64 30.38 -3.80
N ALA A 76 -1.46 31.43 -3.93
CA ALA A 76 -1.05 32.76 -3.48
C ALA A 76 -0.85 32.72 -1.95
N ARG A 77 0.21 33.35 -1.45
CA ARG A 77 0.51 33.35 -0.02
C ARG A 77 -0.53 34.23 0.72
N PRO A 78 -1.30 33.67 1.67
CA PRO A 78 -2.28 34.46 2.40
C PRO A 78 -1.61 35.63 3.14
N ARG A 79 -2.23 36.82 3.05
CA ARG A 79 -1.76 38.08 3.67
C ARG A 79 -0.41 38.62 3.14
N ARG A 80 0.13 38.05 2.07
CA ARG A 80 1.35 38.50 1.37
C ARG A 80 1.08 38.54 -0.13
N GLY A 81 0.54 39.66 -0.60
CA GLY A 81 0.01 39.82 -1.97
C GLY A 81 1.05 39.85 -3.09
N GLU A 82 2.30 39.49 -2.84
CA GLU A 82 3.37 39.47 -3.87
C GLU A 82 4.19 38.18 -3.79
N GLU A 83 3.67 37.16 -3.10
CA GLU A 83 4.35 35.89 -2.89
C GLU A 83 3.42 34.71 -3.16
N PHE A 84 4.02 33.60 -3.61
CA PHE A 84 3.37 32.32 -3.79
C PHE A 84 3.97 31.28 -2.87
N LEU A 85 3.17 30.28 -2.49
CA LEU A 85 3.64 29.07 -1.84
C LEU A 85 3.59 27.92 -2.84
N ILE A 86 4.68 27.16 -2.91
CA ILE A 86 4.83 26.00 -3.78
C ILE A 86 5.17 24.78 -2.92
N GLY A 87 4.39 23.72 -3.04
CA GLY A 87 4.59 22.47 -2.31
C GLY A 87 4.47 21.25 -3.22
N ALA A 88 5.02 20.12 -2.79
CA ALA A 88 4.87 18.86 -3.48
C ALA A 88 3.52 18.22 -3.15
N LEU A 89 2.88 17.56 -4.13
CA LEU A 89 1.78 16.63 -3.85
C LEU A 89 2.32 15.20 -3.77
N ALA A 90 1.72 14.38 -2.92
CA ALA A 90 2.03 12.98 -2.78
C ALA A 90 1.77 12.25 -4.12
N PRO A 91 2.60 11.27 -4.51
CA PRO A 91 2.31 10.44 -5.67
C PRO A 91 1.03 9.62 -5.43
N ALA A 92 0.14 9.60 -6.43
CA ALA A 92 -1.11 8.84 -6.36
C ALA A 92 -0.85 7.33 -6.40
N GLY A 93 -1.76 6.54 -5.81
CA GLY A 93 -1.76 5.08 -5.91
C GLY A 93 -0.71 4.36 -5.06
N ILE A 94 0.00 5.07 -4.17
CA ILE A 94 0.95 4.47 -3.22
C ILE A 94 0.26 4.31 -1.86
N ALA A 95 0.41 3.13 -1.25
CA ALA A 95 -0.13 2.84 0.08
C ALA A 95 0.47 3.78 1.16
N PRO A 96 -0.33 4.26 2.13
CA PRO A 96 0.13 5.17 3.20
C PRO A 96 1.32 4.63 4.00
N GLU A 97 1.45 3.31 4.13
CA GLU A 97 2.56 2.64 4.79
C GLU A 97 3.92 3.00 4.20
N ALA A 98 3.98 3.23 2.89
CA ALA A 98 5.22 3.55 2.19
C ALA A 98 5.77 4.94 2.56
N PHE A 99 4.92 5.84 3.05
CA PHE A 99 5.30 7.18 3.47
C PHE A 99 5.88 7.23 4.89
N ARG A 100 5.76 6.15 5.68
CA ARG A 100 6.22 6.16 7.08
C ARG A 100 7.72 6.42 7.18
N GLY A 101 8.08 7.42 7.99
CA GLY A 101 9.47 7.79 8.26
C GLY A 101 10.19 8.47 7.10
N VAL A 102 9.49 8.76 5.99
CA VAL A 102 10.02 9.58 4.91
C VAL A 102 9.91 11.04 5.31
N ARG A 103 11.03 11.77 5.23
CA ARG A 103 11.01 13.22 5.41
C ARG A 103 10.30 13.86 4.23
N GLU A 104 9.32 14.69 4.52
CA GLU A 104 8.55 15.40 3.51
C GLU A 104 9.43 16.39 2.74
N PRO A 105 9.09 16.68 1.48
CA PRO A 105 9.84 17.64 0.70
C PRO A 105 9.91 19.00 1.36
N ASP A 106 8.88 19.42 2.12
CA ASP A 106 8.66 20.77 2.68
C ASP A 106 8.48 21.84 1.57
N GLY A 107 7.41 22.63 1.62
CA GLY A 107 7.14 23.68 0.65
C GLY A 107 8.08 24.88 0.76
N ILE A 108 8.06 25.74 -0.27
CA ILE A 108 8.82 27.00 -0.32
C ILE A 108 7.87 28.19 -0.55
N ALA A 109 8.32 29.37 -0.14
CA ALA A 109 7.69 30.63 -0.48
C ALA A 109 8.57 31.35 -1.50
N VAL A 110 7.97 31.83 -2.59
CA VAL A 110 8.66 32.50 -3.70
C VAL A 110 8.01 33.83 -4.00
N GLU A 111 8.76 34.77 -4.58
CA GLU A 111 8.23 36.04 -5.07
C GLU A 111 7.35 35.84 -6.33
N ASP A 112 6.55 36.84 -6.70
CA ASP A 112 5.79 36.91 -7.96
C ASP A 112 6.69 37.16 -9.19
N ASP A 113 7.75 36.36 -9.32
CA ASP A 113 8.60 36.28 -10.50
C ASP A 113 8.78 34.81 -10.90
N PRO A 114 8.08 34.33 -11.95
CA PRO A 114 8.14 32.94 -12.39
C PRO A 114 9.55 32.44 -12.71
N PHE A 115 10.45 33.30 -13.18
CA PHE A 115 11.82 32.90 -13.55
C PHE A 115 12.66 32.61 -12.31
N THR A 116 12.67 33.53 -11.35
CA THR A 116 13.36 33.32 -10.06
C THR A 116 12.71 32.18 -9.28
N ALA A 117 11.38 32.10 -9.28
CA ALA A 117 10.65 31.00 -8.65
C ALA A 117 11.01 29.64 -9.26
N ALA A 118 11.15 29.54 -10.58
CA ALA A 118 11.58 28.30 -11.24
C ALA A 118 12.99 27.90 -10.82
N GLU A 119 13.92 28.85 -10.72
CA GLU A 119 15.27 28.58 -10.20
C GLU A 119 15.20 28.00 -8.78
N GLU A 120 14.48 28.65 -7.86
CA GLU A 120 14.30 28.18 -6.48
C GLU A 120 13.68 26.79 -6.41
N VAL A 121 12.63 26.53 -7.21
CA VAL A 121 12.01 25.20 -7.29
C VAL A 121 13.03 24.16 -7.75
N VAL A 122 13.86 24.47 -8.74
CA VAL A 122 14.86 23.55 -9.29
C VAL A 122 16.01 23.30 -8.32
N VAL A 123 16.51 24.32 -7.64
CA VAL A 123 17.68 24.18 -6.76
C VAL A 123 17.33 23.66 -5.37
N ASP A 124 16.09 23.86 -4.92
CA ASP A 124 15.68 23.55 -3.55
C ASP A 124 14.55 22.51 -3.46
N LEU A 125 13.37 22.81 -4.03
CA LEU A 125 12.19 21.95 -3.85
C LEU A 125 12.30 20.61 -4.58
N LEU A 126 12.67 20.61 -5.86
CA LEU A 126 12.74 19.38 -6.68
C LEU A 126 13.76 18.36 -6.13
N PRO A 127 14.98 18.72 -5.71
CA PRO A 127 15.90 17.76 -5.11
C PRO A 127 15.37 17.09 -3.84
N ARG A 128 14.65 17.84 -3.00
CA ARG A 128 13.99 17.29 -1.79
C ARG A 128 12.84 16.36 -2.18
N TYR A 129 12.04 16.75 -3.18
CA TYR A 129 10.94 15.95 -3.69
C TYR A 129 11.43 14.64 -4.33
N ASP A 130 12.42 14.68 -5.21
CA ASP A 130 13.02 13.49 -5.83
C ASP A 130 13.54 12.51 -4.78
N LYS A 131 14.22 13.02 -3.75
CA LYS A 131 14.72 12.19 -2.63
C LYS A 131 13.58 11.53 -1.86
N ALA A 132 12.52 12.27 -1.53
CA ALA A 132 11.37 11.72 -0.82
C ALA A 132 10.63 10.67 -1.68
N LEU A 133 10.44 10.95 -2.96
CA LEU A 133 9.79 10.06 -3.91
C LEU A 133 10.56 8.75 -4.10
N ALA A 134 11.90 8.82 -4.20
CA ALA A 134 12.75 7.64 -4.26
C ALA A 134 12.62 6.76 -3.00
N GLN A 135 12.54 7.37 -1.81
CA GLN A 135 12.33 6.63 -0.56
C GLN A 135 10.96 5.96 -0.50
N VAL A 136 9.90 6.67 -0.86
CA VAL A 136 8.53 6.11 -0.88
C VAL A 136 8.43 4.95 -1.86
N ARG A 137 8.98 5.10 -3.08
CA ARG A 137 9.03 4.01 -4.07
C ARG A 137 9.76 2.80 -3.52
N HIS A 138 10.92 2.99 -2.89
CA HIS A 138 11.66 1.91 -2.26
C HIS A 138 10.87 1.22 -1.13
N HIS A 139 10.17 1.98 -0.29
CA HIS A 139 9.31 1.41 0.74
C HIS A 139 8.13 0.63 0.15
N ALA A 140 7.48 1.16 -0.90
CA ALA A 140 6.38 0.50 -1.59
C ALA A 140 6.83 -0.84 -2.19
N ASP A 141 7.98 -0.88 -2.86
CA ASP A 141 8.56 -2.12 -3.41
C ASP A 141 8.82 -3.15 -2.31
N ARG A 142 9.34 -2.71 -1.16
CA ARG A 142 9.56 -3.59 0.00
C ARG A 142 8.26 -4.13 0.59
N ILE A 143 7.21 -3.31 0.66
CA ILE A 143 5.90 -3.72 1.16
C ILE A 143 5.27 -4.74 0.20
N ALA A 144 5.32 -4.46 -1.11
CA ALA A 144 4.84 -5.38 -2.14
C ALA A 144 5.60 -6.73 -2.09
N ALA A 145 6.92 -6.70 -1.92
CA ALA A 145 7.73 -7.92 -1.78
C ALA A 145 7.51 -8.66 -0.46
N ALA A 146 7.06 -7.99 0.60
CA ALA A 146 6.77 -8.59 1.90
C ALA A 146 5.37 -9.19 2.00
N GLN A 147 4.46 -8.89 1.06
CA GLN A 147 3.24 -9.67 0.93
C GLN A 147 3.65 -11.12 0.62
N PRO A 148 3.15 -12.11 1.39
CA PRO A 148 3.54 -13.49 1.16
C PRO A 148 3.22 -13.85 -0.29
N PRO A 149 4.14 -14.51 -1.03
CA PRO A 149 3.83 -14.95 -2.39
C PRO A 149 2.54 -15.76 -2.35
N ASP A 150 1.72 -15.66 -3.40
CA ASP A 150 0.57 -16.54 -3.58
C ASP A 150 1.05 -17.98 -3.34
N LEU A 151 0.65 -18.57 -2.21
CA LEU A 151 1.17 -19.84 -1.76
C LEU A 151 0.02 -20.83 -1.67
N VAL A 152 0.08 -21.84 -2.53
CA VAL A 152 -0.81 -22.99 -2.42
C VAL A 152 -0.26 -23.93 -1.35
N VAL A 153 -0.96 -24.01 -0.22
CA VAL A 153 -0.61 -24.93 0.87
C VAL A 153 -1.30 -26.27 0.66
N ILE A 154 -0.49 -27.32 0.53
CA ILE A 154 -0.90 -28.70 0.40
C ILE A 154 -0.67 -29.40 1.74
N THR A 155 -1.73 -29.90 2.36
CA THR A 155 -1.70 -30.62 3.63
C THR A 155 -1.91 -32.11 3.38
N LEU A 156 -0.95 -32.95 3.78
CA LEU A 156 -1.12 -34.41 3.73
C LEU A 156 -1.92 -34.89 4.94
N SER A 157 -3.12 -35.43 4.71
CA SER A 157 -3.97 -36.03 5.77
C SER A 157 -4.24 -37.49 5.43
N GLY A 158 -3.61 -38.41 6.17
CA GLY A 158 -3.66 -39.83 5.84
C GLY A 158 -2.96 -40.11 4.53
N ARG A 159 -3.71 -40.51 3.50
CA ARG A 159 -3.19 -40.73 2.13
C ARG A 159 -3.54 -39.59 1.16
N ASP A 160 -4.45 -38.71 1.53
CA ASP A 160 -4.97 -37.69 0.63
C ASP A 160 -4.26 -36.36 0.85
N PHE A 161 -4.06 -35.62 -0.24
CA PHE A 161 -3.59 -34.25 -0.16
C PHE A 161 -4.76 -33.29 -0.21
N HIS A 162 -4.85 -32.44 0.81
CA HIS A 162 -5.85 -31.39 0.93
C HIS A 162 -5.18 -30.06 0.62
N VAL A 163 -5.69 -29.38 -0.39
CA VAL A 163 -5.18 -28.09 -0.85
C VAL A 163 -6.18 -27.02 -0.49
N THR A 164 -5.73 -25.99 0.24
CA THR A 164 -6.56 -24.82 0.52
C THR A 164 -7.00 -24.19 -0.79
N LYS A 165 -8.27 -23.80 -0.90
CA LYS A 165 -8.79 -23.16 -2.11
C LYS A 165 -7.98 -21.89 -2.42
N PRO A 166 -7.30 -21.81 -3.58
CA PRO A 166 -6.65 -20.58 -3.99
C PRO A 166 -7.70 -19.51 -4.35
N GLU A 167 -7.41 -18.25 -4.09
CA GLU A 167 -8.31 -17.13 -4.45
C GLU A 167 -8.39 -16.93 -5.96
N ARG A 168 -7.30 -17.23 -6.67
CA ARG A 168 -7.23 -17.11 -8.13
C ARG A 168 -7.90 -18.28 -8.85
N ALA A 169 -8.75 -17.96 -9.82
CA ALA A 169 -9.50 -18.94 -10.60
C ALA A 169 -8.62 -19.80 -11.53
N ASP A 170 -7.51 -19.25 -12.04
CA ASP A 170 -6.54 -19.97 -12.86
C ASP A 170 -5.77 -21.04 -12.06
N ALA A 171 -5.37 -20.72 -10.82
CA ALA A 171 -4.77 -21.66 -9.89
C ALA A 171 -5.75 -22.79 -9.51
N ALA A 172 -7.02 -22.45 -9.25
CA ALA A 172 -8.06 -23.44 -9.00
C ALA A 172 -8.26 -24.38 -10.21
N ARG A 173 -8.19 -23.84 -11.44
CA ARG A 173 -8.30 -24.63 -12.66
C ARG A 173 -7.12 -25.59 -12.83
N ILE A 174 -5.90 -25.13 -12.58
CA ILE A 174 -4.68 -25.98 -12.59
C ILE A 174 -4.83 -27.15 -11.61
N LEU A 175 -5.35 -26.91 -10.40
CA LEU A 175 -5.57 -27.99 -9.43
C LEU A 175 -6.56 -29.03 -9.97
N ILE A 176 -7.67 -28.59 -10.57
CA ILE A 176 -8.68 -29.49 -11.15
C ILE A 176 -8.11 -30.30 -12.32
N ASP A 177 -7.38 -29.64 -13.22
CA ASP A 177 -6.81 -30.28 -14.42
C ASP A 177 -5.73 -31.32 -14.06
N ASN A 178 -5.11 -31.21 -12.88
CA ASN A 178 -4.18 -32.20 -12.32
C ASN A 178 -4.85 -33.24 -11.39
N GLY A 179 -6.19 -33.31 -11.38
CA GLY A 179 -6.93 -34.38 -10.71
C GLY A 179 -7.40 -34.05 -9.29
N CYS A 180 -7.26 -32.81 -8.82
CA CYS A 180 -7.89 -32.40 -7.56
C CYS A 180 -9.41 -32.25 -7.75
N THR A 181 -10.18 -32.76 -6.80
CA THR A 181 -11.63 -32.55 -6.74
C THR A 181 -11.97 -31.52 -5.68
N TYR A 182 -12.92 -30.63 -5.95
CA TYR A 182 -13.32 -29.60 -4.99
C TYR A 182 -14.40 -30.14 -4.05
N ASP A 183 -14.07 -30.27 -2.76
CA ASP A 183 -15.02 -30.58 -1.70
C ASP A 183 -15.69 -29.28 -1.25
N GLN A 184 -16.93 -29.07 -1.72
CA GLN A 184 -17.71 -27.87 -1.41
C GLN A 184 -18.04 -27.76 0.09
N THR A 185 -18.20 -28.89 0.78
CA THR A 185 -18.57 -28.92 2.20
C THR A 185 -17.41 -28.45 3.07
N ARG A 186 -16.17 -28.79 2.68
CA ARG A 186 -14.96 -28.40 3.41
C ARG A 186 -14.23 -27.20 2.82
N ASN A 187 -14.68 -26.70 1.67
CA ASN A 187 -14.07 -25.58 0.93
C ASN A 187 -12.57 -25.83 0.62
N VAL A 188 -12.21 -27.08 0.27
CA VAL A 188 -10.84 -27.50 -0.04
C VAL A 188 -10.79 -28.36 -1.28
N PHE A 189 -9.67 -28.34 -1.98
CA PHE A 189 -9.37 -29.29 -3.05
C PHE A 189 -8.75 -30.56 -2.46
N VAL A 190 -9.12 -31.73 -2.96
CA VAL A 190 -8.65 -33.03 -2.48
C VAL A 190 -8.08 -33.82 -3.65
N LEU A 191 -6.84 -34.28 -3.50
CA LEU A 191 -6.18 -35.21 -4.40
C LEU A 191 -6.05 -36.58 -3.72
N PRO A 192 -6.84 -37.59 -4.15
CA PRO A 192 -6.88 -38.89 -3.50
C PRO A 192 -5.56 -39.67 -3.64
N GLY A 193 -5.17 -40.39 -2.58
CA GLY A 193 -3.91 -41.13 -2.49
C GLY A 193 -3.97 -42.62 -2.81
N GLU A 194 -4.85 -43.02 -3.73
CA GLU A 194 -5.00 -44.42 -4.14
C GLU A 194 -3.72 -44.97 -4.79
N ASP A 195 -3.09 -44.16 -5.65
CA ASP A 195 -1.82 -44.43 -6.32
C ASP A 195 -0.82 -43.33 -5.98
N THR A 196 0.16 -43.65 -5.13
CA THR A 196 1.15 -42.70 -4.64
C THR A 196 2.08 -42.17 -5.74
N ALA A 197 2.36 -42.96 -6.78
CA ALA A 197 3.20 -42.52 -7.90
C ALA A 197 2.44 -41.52 -8.78
N ARG A 198 1.17 -41.83 -9.10
CA ARG A 198 0.29 -40.91 -9.84
C ARG A 198 0.03 -39.63 -9.04
N GLN A 199 -0.17 -39.75 -7.73
CA GLN A 199 -0.39 -38.61 -6.83
C GLN A 199 0.85 -37.69 -6.77
N ALA A 200 2.05 -38.26 -6.64
CA ALA A 200 3.29 -37.49 -6.66
C ALA A 200 3.50 -36.78 -8.02
N GLN A 201 3.23 -37.46 -9.13
CA GLN A 201 3.33 -36.86 -10.46
C GLN A 201 2.33 -35.71 -10.66
N ALA A 202 1.09 -35.88 -10.21
CA ALA A 202 0.06 -34.84 -10.26
C ALA A 202 0.48 -33.59 -9.48
N ILE A 203 1.09 -33.75 -8.30
CA ILE A 203 1.60 -32.64 -7.50
C ILE A 203 2.79 -31.95 -8.18
N GLN A 204 3.73 -32.71 -8.73
CA GLN A 204 4.87 -32.13 -9.45
C GLN A 204 4.42 -31.34 -10.68
N ASN A 205 3.45 -31.86 -11.43
CA ASN A 205 2.89 -31.18 -12.60
C ASN A 205 2.13 -29.91 -12.20
N ALA A 206 1.28 -29.99 -11.16
CA ALA A 206 0.57 -28.84 -10.63
C ALA A 206 1.54 -27.78 -10.11
N ALA A 207 2.57 -28.16 -9.35
CA ALA A 207 3.59 -27.23 -8.85
C ALA A 207 4.36 -26.54 -9.98
N ALA A 208 4.76 -27.27 -11.03
CA ALA A 208 5.44 -26.68 -12.18
C ALA A 208 4.53 -25.75 -13.03
N GLN A 209 3.22 -25.94 -12.99
CA GLN A 209 2.24 -25.06 -13.63
C GLN A 209 1.94 -23.82 -12.78
N LEU A 210 1.85 -23.98 -11.45
CA LEU A 210 1.66 -22.88 -10.50
C LEU A 210 2.89 -21.97 -10.43
N ASP A 211 4.10 -22.52 -10.48
CA ASP A 211 5.36 -21.76 -10.50
C ASP A 211 5.44 -20.81 -11.71
N ARG A 212 4.93 -21.25 -12.87
CA ARG A 212 4.82 -20.39 -14.08
C ARG A 212 3.85 -19.21 -13.90
N LEU A 213 2.95 -19.27 -12.93
CA LEU A 213 2.07 -18.17 -12.54
C LEU A 213 2.64 -17.32 -11.38
N GLY A 214 3.87 -17.63 -10.94
CA GLY A 214 4.50 -17.01 -9.77
C GLY A 214 3.93 -17.51 -8.43
N ILE A 215 3.21 -18.64 -8.43
CA ILE A 215 2.54 -19.20 -7.26
C ILE A 215 3.42 -20.30 -6.66
N GLY A 216 3.87 -20.09 -5.43
CA GLY A 216 4.65 -21.09 -4.69
C GLY A 216 3.77 -22.25 -4.20
N VAL A 217 4.38 -23.42 -4.00
CA VAL A 217 3.70 -24.58 -3.39
C VAL A 217 4.43 -24.97 -2.10
N SER A 218 3.69 -25.09 -0.99
CA SER A 218 4.21 -25.60 0.27
C SER A 218 3.47 -26.88 0.64
N ILE A 219 4.21 -27.98 0.80
CA ILE A 219 3.66 -29.23 1.34
C ILE A 219 3.92 -29.27 2.85
N ARG A 220 2.88 -29.53 3.63
CA ARG A 220 2.97 -29.67 5.09
C ARG A 220 2.30 -30.98 5.53
N PRO A 221 2.89 -31.74 6.47
CA PRO A 221 2.16 -32.83 7.12
C PRO A 221 1.02 -32.23 7.96
N ALA A 222 -0.14 -32.91 8.01
CA ALA A 222 -1.22 -32.50 8.89
C ALA A 222 -0.72 -32.43 10.35
N PRO A 223 -1.11 -31.40 11.13
CA PRO A 223 -0.76 -31.36 12.54
C PRO A 223 -1.31 -32.61 13.21
N ALA A 224 -0.46 -33.29 14.00
CA ALA A 224 -0.90 -34.42 14.80
C ALA A 224 -2.06 -33.96 15.69
N ARG A 225 -3.20 -34.65 15.59
CA ARG A 225 -4.35 -34.42 16.48
C ARG A 225 -3.84 -34.48 17.92
N PRO A 226 -4.17 -33.51 18.80
CA PRO A 226 -3.91 -33.67 20.22
C PRO A 226 -4.52 -35.00 20.65
N ALA A 227 -3.72 -35.88 21.27
CA ALA A 227 -4.25 -37.10 21.86
C ALA A 227 -5.40 -36.68 22.79
N LEU A 228 -6.57 -37.29 22.63
CA LEU A 228 -7.65 -37.14 23.60
C LEU A 228 -7.05 -37.41 24.98
N ASP A 229 -7.14 -36.42 25.87
CA ASP A 229 -6.73 -36.54 27.26
C ASP A 229 -7.28 -37.86 27.81
N THR A 230 -6.37 -38.82 27.99
CA THR A 230 -6.69 -40.02 28.73
C THR A 230 -6.67 -39.57 30.18
N THR A 231 -7.84 -39.15 30.68
CA THR A 231 -8.02 -38.81 32.09
C THR A 231 -7.42 -39.93 32.94
N PRO A 232 -6.38 -39.65 33.76
CA PRO A 232 -5.82 -40.66 34.64
C PRO A 232 -6.91 -41.11 35.63
N PRO A 233 -7.01 -42.42 35.96
CA PRO A 233 -7.96 -42.87 36.97
C PRO A 233 -7.65 -42.19 38.31
N PRO A 234 -8.68 -41.77 39.07
CA PRO A 234 -8.47 -41.10 40.35
C PRO A 234 -7.75 -42.03 41.35
N PRO A 235 -6.90 -41.47 42.23
CA PRO A 235 -6.19 -42.25 43.23
C PRO A 235 -7.17 -42.88 44.23
N PRO A 236 -6.87 -44.08 44.78
CA PRO A 236 -7.72 -44.72 45.76
C PRO A 236 -7.78 -43.92 47.07
N SER A 237 -8.99 -43.72 47.59
CA SER A 237 -9.24 -43.04 48.86
C SER A 237 -8.57 -43.77 50.02
N PRO A 238 -7.94 -43.05 50.97
CA PRO A 238 -7.33 -43.66 52.14
C PRO A 238 -8.41 -44.24 53.07
N ILE A 239 -8.20 -45.49 53.47
CA ILE A 239 -9.03 -46.21 54.42
C ILE A 239 -8.69 -45.70 55.82
N THR A 240 -9.64 -45.03 56.48
CA THR A 240 -9.49 -44.59 57.87
C THR A 240 -9.48 -45.81 58.79
N ALA A 241 -8.32 -46.14 59.36
CA ALA A 241 -8.20 -47.18 60.38
C ALA A 241 -8.83 -46.70 61.69
N THR A 242 -9.92 -47.34 62.10
CA THR A 242 -10.53 -47.17 63.42
C THR A 242 -9.63 -47.79 64.49
N ALA A 243 -9.01 -46.94 65.31
CA ALA A 243 -8.27 -47.35 66.49
C ALA A 243 -9.24 -47.89 67.57
N ARG A 244 -9.00 -49.14 68.00
CA ARG A 244 -9.73 -49.82 69.07
C ARG A 244 -9.08 -49.44 70.41
N ALA A 245 -9.88 -48.88 71.32
CA ALA A 245 -9.48 -48.60 72.69
C ALA A 245 -9.37 -49.88 73.53
N ARG A 246 -8.51 -49.79 74.54
CA ARG A 246 -8.11 -50.81 75.51
C ARG A 246 -9.17 -51.03 76.58
#